data_AF-A0A535JP74-F1
#
_entry.id   AF-A0A535JP74-F1
#
_cell.length_a   1.000
_cell.length_b   1.000
_cell.length_c   1.000
_cell.angle_alpha   90.00
_cell.angle_beta   90.00
_cell.angle_gamma   90.00
#
_symmetry.space_group_name_H-M   'P 1'
#
loop_
_entity.id
_entity.type
_entity.pdbx_description
1 polymer ?
#
loop_
_entity_poly.entity_id
_entity_poly.type
_entity_poly.pdbx_seq_one_letter_code
_entity_poly.pdbx_strand_id
1 'polypeptide(L)'
;MATTSYLEEMAGGMVTAAAFEDDDAAVQAVTLLRESGVHEEDISVIARDRRRAALVAGDRAWLPGKGWKGLMARVGKMINGGVPRDVTRRYAKALRSGQIVVVAAAGDQPPDTIAALMRQARGSLVEMWWLQPTLLFAPPELAGPF
;
A
#
# COMPACT_ATOMS: atom_id res chain seq x y z
N MET A 1 25.33 1.20 -1.15
CA MET A 1 24.95 0.05 -2.02
C MET A 1 23.51 0.29 -2.40
N ALA A 2 23.16 0.24 -3.68
CA ALA A 2 21.87 0.70 -4.20
C ALA A 2 20.72 -0.12 -3.61
N THR A 3 19.93 0.49 -2.75
CA THR A 3 18.69 -0.08 -2.22
C THR A 3 17.57 0.50 -3.07
N THR A 4 16.98 -0.30 -3.95
CA THR A 4 15.90 0.21 -4.79
C THR A 4 14.58 -0.48 -4.47
N SER A 5 13.62 0.33 -4.03
CA SER A 5 12.23 -0.04 -3.78
C SER A 5 11.31 0.60 -4.82
N TYR A 6 10.12 0.02 -5.01
CA TYR A 6 9.86 -0.75 -6.22
C TYR A 6 8.58 -0.29 -6.94
N LEU A 7 8.75 0.74 -7.76
CA LEU A 7 8.13 0.77 -9.08
C LEU A 7 9.19 0.71 -10.18
N GLU A 8 10.43 0.37 -9.78
CA GLU A 8 11.69 0.82 -10.38
C GLU A 8 11.52 1.32 -11.81
N GLU A 9 11.26 2.63 -11.87
CA GLU A 9 11.29 3.52 -13.04
C GLU A 9 10.08 3.65 -13.98
N MET A 10 8.86 3.15 -13.67
CA MET A 10 7.59 3.35 -14.43
C MET A 10 7.07 2.15 -15.27
N ALA A 11 7.50 0.92 -14.97
CA ALA A 11 7.00 -0.26 -15.69
C ALA A 11 5.78 -0.95 -15.02
N GLY A 12 5.51 -0.65 -13.75
CA GLY A 12 4.59 -1.42 -12.92
C GLY A 12 5.35 -2.50 -12.14
N GLY A 13 4.66 -3.20 -11.25
CA GLY A 13 5.30 -4.20 -10.41
C GLY A 13 4.32 -5.20 -9.83
N MET A 14 4.83 -6.35 -9.40
CA MET A 14 4.04 -7.31 -8.63
C MET A 14 3.70 -6.72 -7.27
N VAL A 15 2.43 -6.76 -6.92
CA VAL A 15 1.95 -6.36 -5.59
C VAL A 15 1.15 -7.50 -4.98
N THR A 16 1.12 -7.50 -3.66
CA THR A 16 0.23 -8.34 -2.87
C THR A 16 -0.66 -7.44 -2.05
N ALA A 17 -1.95 -7.77 -1.95
CA ALA A 17 -2.85 -7.06 -1.05
C ALA A 17 -3.75 -8.01 -0.29
N ALA A 18 -4.25 -7.52 0.83
CA ALA A 18 -5.21 -8.21 1.68
C ALA A 18 -6.19 -7.22 2.31
N ALA A 19 -7.40 -7.70 2.58
CA ALA A 19 -8.44 -6.98 3.31
C ALA A 19 -8.53 -7.45 4.76
N PHE A 20 -8.66 -6.50 5.68
CA PHE A 20 -8.69 -6.70 7.12
C PHE A 20 -9.99 -6.12 7.68
N GLU A 21 -10.68 -6.92 8.48
CA GLU A 21 -11.91 -6.50 9.17
C GLU A 21 -11.61 -5.55 10.33
N ASP A 22 -10.45 -5.71 10.93
CA ASP A 22 -10.05 -5.10 12.19
C ASP A 22 -8.77 -4.26 12.03
N ASP A 23 -8.69 -3.15 12.77
CA ASP A 23 -7.57 -2.20 12.71
C ASP A 23 -6.30 -2.81 13.28
N ASP A 24 -6.39 -3.58 14.37
CA ASP A 24 -5.24 -4.24 15.00
C ASP A 24 -4.66 -5.31 14.08
N ALA A 25 -5.53 -6.01 13.33
CA ALA A 25 -5.08 -6.97 12.31
C ALA A 25 -4.31 -6.27 11.18
N ALA A 26 -4.79 -5.11 10.71
CA ALA A 26 -4.10 -4.33 9.70
C ALA A 26 -2.78 -3.74 10.22
N VAL A 27 -2.74 -3.26 11.46
CA VAL A 27 -1.50 -2.77 12.11
C VAL A 27 -0.49 -3.92 12.27
N GLN A 28 -0.95 -5.10 12.66
CA GLN A 28 -0.11 -6.29 12.75
C GLN A 28 0.48 -6.66 11.38
N ALA A 29 -0.31 -6.59 10.31
CA ALA A 29 0.17 -6.84 8.95
C ALA A 29 1.28 -5.87 8.55
N VAL A 30 1.07 -4.57 8.73
CA VAL A 30 2.08 -3.53 8.43
C VAL A 30 3.36 -3.76 9.25
N THR A 31 3.22 -4.13 10.52
CA THR A 31 4.36 -4.41 11.41
C THR A 31 5.17 -5.62 10.91
N LEU A 32 4.49 -6.74 10.60
CA LEU A 32 5.14 -7.94 10.08
C LEU A 32 5.85 -7.69 8.74
N LEU A 33 5.24 -6.89 7.86
CA LEU A 33 5.85 -6.53 6.59
C LEU A 33 7.16 -5.75 6.80
N ARG A 34 7.15 -4.74 7.68
CA ARG A 34 8.38 -4.00 8.01
C ARG A 34 9.45 -4.87 8.67
N GLU A 35 9.06 -5.71 9.63
CA GLU A 35 9.98 -6.62 10.31
C GLU A 35 10.59 -7.65 9.34
N SER A 36 9.85 -8.02 8.29
CA SER A 36 10.35 -8.86 7.21
C SER A 36 11.25 -8.14 6.21
N GLY A 37 11.41 -6.82 6.31
CA GLY A 37 12.25 -6.02 5.43
C GLY A 37 11.52 -5.37 4.25
N VAL A 38 10.18 -5.34 4.24
CA VAL A 38 9.43 -4.50 3.29
C VAL A 38 9.56 -3.04 3.73
N HIS A 39 10.01 -2.17 2.82
CA HIS A 39 10.16 -0.75 3.10
C HIS A 39 8.83 -0.03 3.30
N GLU A 40 8.83 1.07 4.05
CA GLU A 40 7.61 1.82 4.36
C GLU A 40 6.97 2.44 3.11
N GLU A 41 7.79 2.86 2.17
CA GLU A 41 7.40 3.39 0.87
C GLU A 41 6.71 2.36 -0.02
N ASP A 42 6.98 1.07 0.19
CA ASP A 42 6.40 -0.07 -0.53
C ASP A 42 5.12 -0.59 0.12
N ILE A 43 4.67 0.01 1.24
CA ILE A 43 3.44 -0.38 1.93
C ILE A 43 2.44 0.76 1.87
N SER A 44 1.23 0.45 1.40
CA SER A 44 0.13 1.42 1.33
C SER A 44 -1.11 0.89 2.03
N VAL A 45 -1.70 1.74 2.86
CA VAL A 45 -2.93 1.44 3.60
C VAL A 45 -4.09 2.24 3.04
N ILE A 46 -5.17 1.55 2.70
CA ILE A 46 -6.36 2.12 2.07
C ILE A 46 -7.58 1.77 2.91
N ALA A 47 -8.33 2.80 3.32
CA ALA A 47 -9.61 2.63 3.98
C ALA A 47 -10.60 3.67 3.47
N ARG A 48 -11.90 3.41 3.67
CA ARG A 48 -12.97 4.36 3.33
C ARG A 48 -12.83 5.68 4.10
N ASP A 49 -12.41 5.60 5.37
CA ASP A 49 -12.04 6.76 6.17
C ASP A 49 -10.51 6.96 6.12
N ARG A 50 -10.10 8.10 5.56
CA ARG A 50 -8.68 8.48 5.48
C ARG A 50 -8.01 8.62 6.84
N ARG A 51 -8.75 9.02 7.89
CA ARG A 51 -8.19 9.12 9.25
C ARG A 51 -7.87 7.74 9.81
N ARG A 52 -8.76 6.77 9.58
CA ARG A 52 -8.55 5.38 9.98
C ARG A 52 -7.37 4.75 9.24
N ALA A 53 -7.25 4.98 7.93
CA ALA A 53 -6.06 4.57 7.17
C ALA A 53 -4.78 5.20 7.74
N ALA A 54 -4.81 6.48 8.14
CA ALA A 54 -3.67 7.15 8.71
C ALA A 54 -3.27 6.62 10.11
N LEU A 55 -4.24 6.23 10.94
CA LEU A 55 -3.97 5.61 12.24
C LEU A 55 -3.31 4.24 12.10
N VAL A 56 -3.77 3.44 11.13
CA VAL A 56 -3.22 2.11 10.83
C VAL A 56 -1.83 2.21 10.19
N ALA A 57 -1.65 3.13 9.25
CA ALA A 57 -0.36 3.39 8.62
C ALA A 57 0.66 3.96 9.61
N GLY A 58 0.25 4.91 10.46
CA GLY A 58 1.14 5.65 11.35
C GLY A 58 2.34 6.25 10.61
N ASP A 59 3.53 6.07 11.20
CA ASP A 59 4.83 6.32 10.57
C ASP A 59 5.47 5.02 10.05
N ARG A 60 4.67 4.00 9.76
CA ARG A 60 5.11 2.65 9.35
C ARG A 60 4.68 2.28 7.93
N ALA A 61 3.90 3.13 7.27
CA ALA A 61 3.47 2.92 5.91
C ALA A 61 3.25 4.25 5.19
N TRP A 62 3.46 4.24 3.88
CA TRP A 62 3.16 5.38 3.04
C TRP A 62 1.64 5.61 2.94
N LEU A 63 1.25 6.88 3.05
CA LEU A 63 -0.13 7.31 2.80
C LEU A 63 -0.19 8.00 1.44
N PRO A 64 -1.01 7.51 0.50
CA PRO A 64 -1.23 8.17 -0.78
C PRO A 64 -1.64 9.64 -0.59
N GLY A 65 -0.75 10.57 -0.95
CA GLY A 65 -0.91 12.02 -0.80
C GLY A 65 -0.19 12.68 0.38
N LYS A 66 0.57 11.94 1.21
CA LYS A 66 1.49 12.52 2.22
C LYS A 66 2.59 13.29 1.47
N GLY A 67 2.83 14.56 1.82
CA GLY A 67 3.90 15.39 1.22
C GLY A 67 3.56 16.11 -0.10
N TRP A 68 2.40 15.88 -0.72
CA TRP A 68 2.06 16.54 -1.99
C TRP A 68 1.60 17.99 -1.80
N LYS A 69 2.33 18.95 -2.37
CA LYS A 69 1.91 20.36 -2.49
C LYS A 69 1.58 20.70 -3.95
N GLY A 70 0.64 21.62 -4.16
CA GLY A 70 0.35 22.19 -5.48
C GLY A 70 -0.40 21.27 -6.45
N LEU A 71 0.06 21.18 -7.70
CA LEU A 71 -0.62 20.52 -8.82
C LEU A 71 -0.82 19.01 -8.59
N MET A 72 0.12 18.34 -7.94
CA MET A 72 0.03 16.90 -7.59
C MET A 72 -1.13 16.60 -6.63
N ALA A 73 -1.42 17.50 -5.68
CA ALA A 73 -2.57 17.36 -4.78
C ALA A 73 -3.92 17.46 -5.53
N ARG A 74 -3.98 18.25 -6.61
CA ARG A 74 -5.16 18.35 -7.49
C ARG A 74 -5.33 17.12 -8.37
N VAL A 75 -4.23 16.57 -8.89
CA VAL A 75 -4.23 15.30 -9.65
C VAL A 75 -4.68 14.14 -8.77
N GLY A 76 -4.17 14.01 -7.54
CA GLY A 76 -4.61 12.99 -6.59
C GLY A 76 -6.10 13.05 -6.22
N LYS A 77 -6.69 14.26 -6.23
CA LYS A 77 -8.12 14.46 -5.97
C LYS A 77 -8.99 14.05 -7.16
N MET A 78 -8.45 14.11 -8.38
CA MET A 78 -9.13 13.76 -9.62
C MET A 78 -9.12 12.23 -9.88
N ILE A 79 -8.13 11.52 -9.34
CA ILE A 79 -8.02 10.06 -9.42
C ILE A 79 -8.70 9.41 -8.20
N ASN A 80 -10.01 9.58 -8.04
CA ASN A 80 -10.85 8.81 -7.11
C ASN A 80 -10.30 8.64 -5.67
N GLY A 81 -9.66 9.68 -5.11
CA GLY A 81 -9.06 9.64 -3.76
C GLY A 81 -7.64 9.08 -3.66
N GLY A 82 -6.98 8.80 -4.79
CA GLY A 82 -5.61 8.29 -4.89
C GLY A 82 -5.50 6.77 -5.01
N VAL A 83 -6.62 6.05 -5.12
CA VAL A 83 -6.63 4.58 -5.20
C VAL A 83 -6.72 4.11 -6.67
N PRO A 84 -5.84 3.20 -7.12
CA PRO A 84 -5.85 2.71 -8.50
C PRO A 84 -7.14 1.96 -8.86
N ARG A 85 -7.50 1.96 -10.15
CA ARG A 85 -8.69 1.24 -10.65
C ARG A 85 -8.64 -0.26 -10.35
N ASP A 86 -7.45 -0.87 -10.42
CA ASP A 86 -7.26 -2.29 -10.13
C ASP A 86 -7.54 -2.66 -8.68
N VAL A 87 -7.08 -1.84 -7.74
CA VAL A 87 -7.37 -2.00 -6.31
C VAL A 87 -8.86 -1.79 -6.06
N THR A 88 -9.43 -0.74 -6.66
CA THR A 88 -10.86 -0.46 -6.54
C THR A 88 -11.68 -1.62 -7.10
N ARG A 89 -11.32 -2.19 -8.25
CA ARG A 89 -12.06 -3.31 -8.86
C ARG A 89 -12.05 -4.55 -7.97
N ARG A 90 -10.91 -4.89 -7.38
CA ARG A 90 -10.73 -6.08 -6.54
C ARG A 90 -11.34 -5.90 -5.15
N TYR A 91 -11.15 -4.74 -4.54
CA TYR A 91 -11.49 -4.50 -3.14
C TYR A 91 -12.64 -3.52 -2.91
N ALA A 92 -13.37 -3.08 -3.95
CA ALA A 92 -14.52 -2.17 -3.76
C ALA A 92 -15.58 -2.72 -2.82
N LYS A 93 -15.77 -4.05 -2.75
CA LYS A 93 -16.72 -4.65 -1.80
C LYS A 93 -16.19 -4.52 -0.36
N ALA A 94 -14.94 -4.92 -0.12
CA ALA A 94 -14.25 -4.80 1.16
C ALA A 94 -14.22 -3.34 1.69
N LEU A 95 -13.82 -2.40 0.83
CA LEU A 95 -13.77 -0.98 1.19
C LEU A 95 -15.18 -0.42 1.49
N ARG A 96 -16.21 -0.86 0.76
CA ARG A 96 -17.60 -0.44 1.01
C ARG A 96 -18.15 -0.99 2.32
N SER A 97 -17.77 -2.21 2.72
CA SER A 97 -18.11 -2.81 4.00
C SER A 97 -17.29 -2.26 5.17
N GLY A 98 -16.37 -1.32 4.92
CA GLY A 98 -15.56 -0.69 5.96
C GLY A 98 -14.33 -1.48 6.36
N GLN A 99 -13.90 -2.47 5.57
CA GLN A 99 -12.62 -3.14 5.77
C GLN A 99 -11.45 -2.22 5.36
N ILE A 100 -10.27 -2.52 5.89
CA ILE A 100 -9.00 -1.88 5.53
C ILE A 100 -8.29 -2.77 4.51
N VAL A 101 -7.70 -2.17 3.48
CA VAL A 101 -6.90 -2.88 2.48
C VAL A 101 -5.45 -2.45 2.66
N VAL A 102 -4.55 -3.41 2.87
CA VAL A 102 -3.10 -3.19 2.85
C VAL A 102 -2.58 -3.72 1.54
N VAL A 103 -1.78 -2.92 0.84
CA VAL A 103 -1.12 -3.28 -0.41
C VAL A 103 0.37 -3.13 -0.19
N ALA A 104 1.15 -4.15 -0.58
CA ALA A 104 2.61 -4.12 -0.50
C ALA A 104 3.23 -4.49 -1.85
N ALA A 105 4.23 -3.72 -2.27
CA ALA A 105 5.03 -4.03 -3.44
C ALA A 105 5.99 -5.18 -3.15
N ALA A 106 6.13 -6.10 -4.12
CA ALA A 106 7.18 -7.10 -4.08
C ALA A 106 8.49 -6.47 -4.58
N GLY A 107 9.12 -5.68 -3.71
CA GLY A 107 10.50 -5.21 -3.86
C GLY A 107 11.47 -6.27 -3.34
N ASP A 108 12.11 -5.99 -2.20
CA ASP A 108 13.07 -6.90 -1.57
C ASP A 108 12.48 -8.19 -1.01
N GLN A 109 11.15 -8.26 -0.84
CA GLN A 109 10.44 -9.45 -0.39
C GLN A 109 9.60 -10.08 -1.50
N PRO A 110 9.67 -11.41 -1.68
CA PRO A 110 8.84 -12.12 -2.65
C PRO A 110 7.34 -11.93 -2.35
N PRO A 111 6.47 -11.87 -3.40
CA PRO A 111 5.04 -11.66 -3.21
C PRO A 111 4.37 -12.79 -2.41
N ASP A 112 4.83 -14.03 -2.55
CA ASP A 112 4.31 -15.17 -1.77
C ASP A 112 4.62 -15.03 -0.27
N THR A 113 5.80 -14.48 0.07
CA THR A 113 6.19 -14.18 1.45
C THR A 113 5.30 -13.09 2.03
N ILE A 114 5.10 -12.00 1.28
CA ILE A 114 4.18 -10.92 1.64
C ILE A 114 2.76 -11.47 1.85
N ALA A 115 2.29 -12.35 0.97
CA ALA A 115 0.97 -12.98 1.09
C ALA A 115 0.86 -13.86 2.34
N ALA A 116 1.92 -14.61 2.68
CA ALA A 116 1.96 -15.41 3.89
C ALA A 116 1.89 -14.54 5.15
N LEU A 117 2.65 -13.44 5.20
CA LEU A 117 2.63 -12.49 6.30
C LEU A 117 1.26 -11.82 6.46
N MET A 118 0.62 -11.44 5.36
CA MET A 118 -0.74 -10.88 5.40
C MET A 118 -1.77 -11.90 5.91
N ARG A 119 -1.66 -13.17 5.52
CA ARG A 119 -2.52 -14.25 6.07
C ARG A 119 -2.25 -14.49 7.55
N GLN A 120 -0.99 -14.48 7.97
CA GLN A 120 -0.61 -14.59 9.38
C GLN A 120 -1.22 -13.46 10.22
N ALA A 121 -1.33 -12.26 9.66
CA ALA A 121 -2.02 -11.13 10.26
C ALA A 121 -3.55 -11.17 10.16
N ARG A 122 -4.16 -12.32 9.81
CA ARG A 122 -5.61 -12.50 9.64
C ARG A 122 -6.20 -11.75 8.44
N GLY A 123 -5.37 -11.43 7.45
CA GLY A 123 -5.82 -10.85 6.18
C GLY A 123 -6.66 -11.83 5.36
N SER A 124 -7.74 -11.32 4.79
CA SER A 124 -8.65 -12.02 3.88
C SER A 124 -8.51 -11.47 2.46
N LEU A 125 -9.12 -12.14 1.46
CA LEU A 125 -9.04 -11.73 0.05
C LEU A 125 -7.59 -11.44 -0.40
N VAL A 126 -6.67 -12.34 -0.05
CA VAL A 126 -5.25 -12.15 -0.39
C VAL A 126 -5.05 -12.39 -1.88
N GLU A 127 -4.77 -11.32 -2.62
CA GLU A 127 -4.53 -11.37 -4.06
C GLU A 127 -3.13 -10.86 -4.39
N MET A 128 -2.56 -11.43 -5.45
CA MET A 128 -1.30 -11.02 -6.03
C MET A 128 -1.54 -10.69 -7.50
N TRP A 129 -1.08 -9.54 -7.96
CA TRP A 129 -1.24 -9.15 -9.35
C TRP A 129 -0.17 -8.16 -9.79
N TRP A 130 -0.03 -8.02 -11.11
CA TRP A 130 0.77 -6.95 -11.69
C TRP A 130 0.02 -5.62 -11.63
N LEU A 131 0.53 -4.67 -10.86
CA LEU A 131 -0.01 -3.32 -10.77
C LEU A 131 0.67 -2.41 -11.80
N GLN A 132 -0.13 -1.78 -12.65
CA GLN A 132 0.36 -0.73 -13.56
C GLN A 132 0.94 0.46 -12.76
N PRO A 133 1.88 1.23 -13.33
CA PRO A 133 2.46 2.39 -12.67
C PRO A 133 1.41 3.27 -11.99
N THR A 134 1.62 3.55 -10.71
CA THR A 134 0.62 4.25 -9.92
C THR A 134 1.21 5.06 -8.78
N LEU A 135 0.40 5.93 -8.18
CA LEU A 135 0.79 6.84 -7.09
C LEU A 135 0.46 6.26 -5.70
N LEU A 136 0.32 4.95 -5.62
CA LEU A 136 -0.03 4.23 -4.39
C LEU A 136 1.17 4.18 -3.43
N PHE A 137 2.39 4.16 -3.95
CA PHE A 137 3.67 4.14 -3.22
C PHE A 137 4.36 5.52 -3.23
N ALA A 138 5.41 5.70 -2.42
CA ALA A 138 6.09 7.00 -2.31
C ALA A 138 6.81 7.39 -3.62
N PRO A 139 6.71 8.66 -4.09
CA PRO A 139 7.49 9.13 -5.22
C PRO A 139 8.99 9.16 -4.91
N PRO A 140 9.88 8.86 -5.88
CA PRO A 140 11.33 8.83 -5.66
C PRO A 140 11.91 10.16 -5.16
N GLU A 141 11.28 11.28 -5.51
CA GLU A 141 11.69 12.62 -5.05
C GLU A 141 11.38 12.89 -3.57
N LEU A 142 10.49 12.11 -2.96
CA LEU A 142 10.06 12.25 -1.56
C LEU A 142 10.61 11.17 -0.62
N ALA A 143 11.23 10.11 -1.18
CA ALA A 143 11.85 9.03 -0.40
C ALA A 143 13.20 9.44 0.24
N GLY A 144 13.75 10.62 -0.09
CA GLY A 144 15.03 11.11 0.43
C GLY A 144 16.24 10.49 -0.28
N PRO A 145 17.46 11.02 -0.09
CA PRO A 145 18.66 10.43 -0.67
C PRO A 145 18.98 9.09 0.01
N PHE A 146 19.12 8.05 -0.82
CA PHE A 146 19.46 6.67 -0.47
C PHE A 146 20.87 6.52 0.10
#